data_AF-A0A7C7V040-F1
#
_entry.id   AF-A0A7C7V040-F1
#
_cell.length_a   1.000
_cell.length_b   1.000
_cell.length_c   1.000
_cell.angle_alpha   90.00
_cell.angle_beta   90.00
_cell.angle_gamma   90.00
#
_symmetry.space_group_name_H-M   'P 1'
#
loop_
_entity.id
_entity.type
_entity.pdbx_description
1 polymer ?
#
loop_
_entity_poly.entity_id
_entity_poly.type
_entity_poly.pdbx_seq_one_letter_code
_entity_poly.pdbx_strand_id
1 'polypeptide(L)'
;MLTGHTWLGNVIHSAYKVACHQMPWRSFFIGGPHKVYTYDELRTLVGPALTARYVGDPTIGYKVAICQRDVATYGAILLAGLVFGLVRHRLKPLPIWAFVLSLVPMAVDGTTQLFGLRESNWQLRVITGALFGLASVWLAYPYLEEGMRDIRDTVNEKLHLE
;
A
#
# COMPACT_ATOMS: atom_id res chain seq x y z
N MET A 1 17.58 -9.99 -4.27
CA MET A 1 18.81 -9.18 -4.24
C MET A 1 19.68 -9.53 -3.04
N LEU A 2 19.18 -9.46 -1.80
CA LEU A 2 19.91 -9.83 -0.59
C LEU A 2 20.54 -11.24 -0.62
N THR A 3 19.83 -12.23 -1.14
CA THR A 3 20.31 -13.62 -1.23
C THR A 3 20.98 -13.93 -2.58
N GLY A 4 21.49 -12.93 -3.30
CA GLY A 4 22.10 -13.10 -4.63
C GLY A 4 21.11 -13.23 -5.80
N HIS A 5 19.82 -13.45 -5.57
CA HIS A 5 18.79 -13.50 -6.63
C HIS A 5 18.44 -12.09 -7.14
N THR A 6 19.32 -11.48 -7.93
CA THR A 6 19.14 -10.12 -8.49
C THR A 6 18.07 -10.10 -9.58
N TRP A 7 18.05 -11.11 -10.46
CA TRP A 7 17.10 -11.21 -11.56
C TRP A 7 15.64 -11.25 -11.08
N LEU A 8 15.32 -12.05 -10.05
CA LEU A 8 13.99 -12.09 -9.45
C LEU A 8 13.58 -10.73 -8.88
N GLY A 9 14.50 -10.07 -8.19
CA GLY A 9 14.28 -8.71 -7.69
C GLY A 9 13.94 -7.76 -8.83
N ASN A 10 14.72 -7.78 -9.92
CA ASN A 10 14.48 -6.94 -11.09
C ASN A 10 13.13 -7.21 -11.77
N VAL A 11 12.68 -8.46 -11.82
CA VAL A 11 11.35 -8.82 -12.33
C VAL A 11 10.26 -8.18 -11.47
N ILE A 12 10.33 -8.34 -10.14
CA ILE A 12 9.37 -7.75 -9.21
C ILE A 12 9.36 -6.22 -9.34
N HIS A 13 10.54 -5.58 -9.30
CA HIS A 13 10.67 -4.15 -9.51
C HIS A 13 10.10 -3.71 -10.86
N SER A 14 10.28 -4.50 -11.92
CA SER A 14 9.76 -4.18 -13.26
C SER A 14 8.25 -4.27 -13.34
N ALA A 15 7.65 -5.30 -12.74
CA ALA A 15 6.19 -5.46 -12.69
C ALA A 15 5.51 -4.26 -12.01
N TYR A 16 6.08 -3.76 -10.92
CA TYR A 16 5.53 -2.63 -10.18
C TYR A 16 5.86 -1.25 -10.76
N LYS A 17 6.56 -1.14 -11.91
CA LYS A 17 6.88 0.19 -12.50
C LYS A 17 5.67 0.92 -13.03
N VAL A 18 4.62 0.19 -13.39
CA VAL A 18 3.37 0.74 -13.95
C VAL A 18 2.47 1.27 -12.83
N ALA A 19 2.47 0.59 -11.67
CA ALA A 19 1.64 0.95 -10.53
C ALA A 19 2.32 1.96 -9.58
N CYS A 20 3.66 1.96 -9.51
CA CYS A 20 4.42 2.78 -8.57
C CYS A 20 5.65 3.43 -9.22
N HIS A 21 5.92 4.67 -8.83
CA HIS A 21 7.12 5.41 -9.26
C HIS A 21 8.41 4.85 -8.65
N GLN A 22 8.32 4.18 -7.50
CA GLN A 22 9.43 3.54 -6.79
C GLN A 22 10.58 4.49 -6.45
N MET A 23 10.28 5.71 -6.03
CA MET A 23 11.33 6.65 -5.59
C MET A 23 12.05 6.14 -4.33
N PRO A 24 13.40 6.09 -4.30
CA PRO A 24 14.17 5.57 -3.17
C PRO A 24 13.82 6.20 -1.81
N TRP A 25 13.77 7.53 -1.73
CA TRP A 25 13.39 8.30 -0.53
C TRP A 25 11.89 8.20 -0.16
N ARG A 26 11.14 7.38 -0.89
CA ARG A 26 9.73 7.07 -0.64
C ARG A 26 9.45 5.59 -0.48
N SER A 27 10.48 4.75 -0.41
CA SER A 27 10.37 3.30 -0.23
C SER A 27 11.02 2.86 1.08
N PHE A 28 10.64 1.69 1.59
CA PHE A 28 11.34 1.06 2.70
C PHE A 28 12.53 0.26 2.19
N PHE A 29 13.61 0.23 2.97
CA PHE A 29 14.82 -0.55 2.71
C PHE A 29 14.88 -1.79 3.59
N ILE A 30 15.42 -2.89 3.03
CA ILE A 30 15.59 -4.18 3.69
C ILE A 30 17.05 -4.60 3.58
N GLY A 31 17.59 -5.15 4.67
CA GLY A 31 18.95 -5.71 4.73
C GLY A 31 20.05 -4.65 4.73
N GLY A 32 19.74 -3.45 5.21
CA GLY A 32 20.70 -2.38 5.51
C GLY A 32 20.46 -1.78 6.90
N PRO A 33 21.25 -0.78 7.31
CA PRO A 33 21.21 -0.23 8.66
C PRO A 33 19.93 0.55 8.98
N HIS A 34 19.35 1.24 7.98
CA HIS A 34 18.10 1.97 8.14
C HIS A 34 17.00 1.45 7.21
N LYS A 35 15.75 1.50 7.69
CA LYS A 35 14.56 1.13 6.90
C LYS A 35 14.04 2.27 6.05
N VAL A 36 14.39 3.50 6.38
CA VAL A 36 13.94 4.72 5.71
C VAL A 36 15.14 5.63 5.59
N TYR A 37 15.28 6.27 4.42
CA TYR A 37 16.26 7.31 4.18
C TYR A 37 15.57 8.52 3.56
N THR A 38 16.00 9.70 3.96
CA THR A 38 15.65 10.97 3.33
C THR A 38 16.38 11.12 1.98
N TYR A 39 15.94 12.09 1.18
CA TYR A 39 16.61 12.39 -0.09
C TYR A 39 18.08 12.81 0.13
N ASP A 40 18.34 13.67 1.12
CA ASP A 40 19.68 14.19 1.39
C ASP A 40 20.64 13.13 1.94
N GLU A 41 20.14 12.21 2.77
CA GLU A 41 20.92 11.05 3.22
C GLU A 41 21.31 10.16 2.05
N LEU A 42 20.36 9.81 1.18
CA LEU A 42 20.66 9.00 0.00
C LEU A 42 21.61 9.70 -0.97
N ARG A 43 21.46 11.01 -1.14
CA ARG A 43 22.34 11.80 -2.01
C ARG A 43 23.77 11.81 -1.46
N THR A 44 23.94 11.87 -0.15
CA THR A 44 25.23 11.80 0.52
C THR A 44 25.86 10.41 0.44
N LEU A 45 25.07 9.35 0.66
CA LEU A 45 25.55 7.97 0.71
C LEU A 45 25.84 7.38 -0.67
N VAL A 46 24.97 7.66 -1.66
CA VAL A 46 25.01 7.04 -2.99
C VAL A 46 25.69 7.95 -4.02
N GLY A 47 25.66 9.27 -3.81
CA GLY A 47 26.29 10.24 -4.70
C GLY A 47 25.67 10.25 -6.10
N PRO A 48 26.51 10.38 -7.17
CA PRO A 48 26.04 10.49 -8.56
C PRO A 48 25.23 9.28 -9.07
N ALA A 49 25.35 8.12 -8.42
CA ALA A 49 24.60 6.92 -8.78
C ALA A 49 23.13 6.96 -8.34
N LEU A 50 22.74 7.95 -7.51
CA LEU A 50 21.36 8.12 -7.07
C LEU A 50 20.47 8.56 -8.23
N THR A 51 19.63 7.64 -8.69
CA THR A 51 18.59 7.90 -9.69
C THR A 51 17.21 7.79 -9.06
N ALA A 52 16.18 8.32 -9.73
CA ALA A 52 14.78 8.21 -9.30
C ALA A 52 14.29 6.76 -9.16
N ARG A 53 15.02 5.77 -9.72
CA ARG A 53 14.69 4.35 -9.64
C ARG A 53 15.79 3.50 -9.00
N TYR A 54 16.82 4.10 -8.43
CA TYR A 54 17.92 3.41 -7.75
C TYR A 54 17.39 2.36 -6.75
N VAL A 55 17.88 1.12 -6.81
CA VAL A 55 17.30 0.00 -6.04
C VAL A 55 17.96 -0.19 -4.69
N GLY A 56 19.26 0.06 -4.59
CA GLY A 56 20.03 -0.20 -3.37
C GLY A 56 21.28 -1.02 -3.65
N ASP A 57 22.07 -1.18 -2.60
CA ASP A 57 23.32 -1.93 -2.59
C ASP A 57 23.51 -2.63 -1.23
N PRO A 58 24.51 -3.51 -1.07
CA PRO A 58 24.71 -4.25 0.18
C PRO A 58 25.00 -3.40 1.42
N THR A 59 25.43 -2.14 1.27
CA THR A 59 25.80 -1.26 2.37
C THR A 59 24.58 -0.56 2.98
N ILE A 60 23.72 0.01 2.13
CA ILE A 60 22.51 0.73 2.58
C ILE A 60 21.24 -0.14 2.57
N GLY A 61 21.33 -1.34 1.97
CA GLY A 61 20.24 -2.26 1.77
C GLY A 61 19.52 -2.05 0.44
N TYR A 62 18.50 -2.87 0.19
CA TYR A 62 17.68 -2.81 -1.02
C TYR A 62 16.28 -2.31 -0.71
N LYS A 63 15.79 -1.33 -1.47
CA LYS A 63 14.42 -0.85 -1.33
C LYS A 63 13.41 -1.91 -1.80
N VAL A 64 12.22 -1.90 -1.22
CA VAL A 64 11.08 -2.68 -1.73
C VAL A 64 10.57 -2.11 -3.06
N ALA A 65 9.87 -2.94 -3.84
CA ALA A 65 9.43 -2.61 -5.20
C ALA A 65 8.25 -1.62 -5.29
N ILE A 66 7.75 -1.11 -4.17
CA ILE A 66 6.63 -0.18 -4.09
C ILE A 66 6.93 0.92 -3.05
N CYS A 67 6.12 1.97 -2.99
CA CYS A 67 6.36 3.05 -2.04
C CYS A 67 5.83 2.73 -0.63
N GLN A 68 6.27 3.49 0.37
CA GLN A 68 5.84 3.39 1.77
C GLN A 68 4.30 3.45 1.89
N ARG A 69 3.65 4.29 1.08
CA ARG A 69 2.19 4.41 1.05
C ARG A 69 1.54 3.13 0.52
N ASP A 70 2.03 2.58 -0.59
CA ASP A 70 1.47 1.35 -1.17
C ASP A 70 1.67 0.14 -0.25
N VAL A 71 2.83 0.05 0.42
CA VAL A 71 3.08 -0.98 1.44
C VAL A 71 2.02 -0.88 2.54
N ALA A 72 1.76 0.34 3.03
CA ALA A 72 0.76 0.57 4.08
C ALA A 72 -0.67 0.27 3.60
N THR A 73 -1.03 0.67 2.38
CA THR A 73 -2.34 0.39 1.79
C THR A 73 -2.58 -1.10 1.63
N TYR A 74 -1.68 -1.84 0.98
CA TYR A 74 -1.86 -3.28 0.79
C TYR A 74 -1.77 -4.06 2.10
N GLY A 75 -0.88 -3.65 3.01
CA GLY A 75 -0.80 -4.23 4.35
C GLY A 75 -2.09 -4.02 5.14
N ALA A 76 -2.66 -2.81 5.10
CA ALA A 76 -3.92 -2.51 5.75
C ALA A 76 -5.09 -3.27 5.13
N ILE A 77 -5.15 -3.40 3.79
CA ILE A 77 -6.17 -4.21 3.11
C ILE A 77 -6.09 -5.67 3.56
N LEU A 78 -4.88 -6.26 3.58
CA LEU A 78 -4.68 -7.63 4.02
C LEU A 78 -5.15 -7.83 5.46
N LEU A 79 -4.69 -6.98 6.39
CA LEU A 79 -5.04 -7.10 7.81
C LEU A 79 -6.53 -6.84 8.04
N ALA A 80 -7.10 -5.80 7.43
CA ALA A 80 -8.52 -5.49 7.54
C ALA A 80 -9.38 -6.60 6.94
N GLY A 81 -8.96 -7.23 5.85
CA GLY A 81 -9.67 -8.36 5.24
C GLY A 81 -9.65 -9.61 6.14
N LEU A 82 -8.51 -9.92 6.75
CA LEU A 82 -8.40 -11.00 7.74
C LEU A 82 -9.31 -10.74 8.96
N VAL A 83 -9.30 -9.51 9.49
CA VAL A 83 -10.19 -9.10 10.58
C VAL A 83 -11.65 -9.17 10.14
N PHE A 84 -11.97 -8.69 8.94
CA PHE A 84 -13.33 -8.72 8.40
C PHE A 84 -13.89 -10.15 8.37
N GLY A 85 -13.09 -11.15 7.99
CA GLY A 85 -13.50 -12.55 8.04
C GLY A 85 -14.04 -13.00 9.41
N LEU A 86 -13.56 -12.41 10.50
CA LEU A 86 -14.00 -12.70 11.87
C LEU A 86 -15.27 -11.95 12.29
N VAL A 87 -15.51 -10.76 11.72
CA VAL A 87 -16.60 -9.85 12.14
C VAL A 87 -17.64 -9.58 11.05
N ARG A 88 -17.54 -10.23 9.88
CA ARG A 88 -18.35 -10.00 8.67
C ARG A 88 -19.86 -10.00 8.91
N HIS A 89 -20.34 -10.78 9.87
CA HIS A 89 -21.78 -10.89 10.18
C HIS A 89 -22.32 -9.74 11.04
N ARG A 90 -21.44 -8.88 11.60
CA ARG A 90 -21.82 -7.78 12.48
C ARG A 90 -21.48 -6.40 11.91
N LEU A 91 -20.59 -6.33 10.93
CA LEU A 91 -20.19 -5.06 10.31
C LEU A 91 -21.21 -4.62 9.27
N LYS A 92 -21.67 -3.38 9.40
CA LYS A 92 -22.45 -2.69 8.37
C LYS A 92 -21.51 -1.98 7.38
N PRO A 93 -21.92 -1.81 6.11
CA PRO A 93 -21.16 -1.03 5.13
C PRO A 93 -20.85 0.37 5.65
N LEU A 94 -19.60 0.81 5.44
CA LEU A 94 -19.21 2.18 5.73
C LEU A 94 -20.02 3.13 4.81
N PRO A 95 -20.69 4.18 5.32
CA PRO A 95 -21.39 5.10 4.44
C PRO A 95 -20.39 5.85 3.55
N ILE A 96 -20.77 6.09 2.29
CA ILE A 96 -19.87 6.65 1.25
C ILE A 96 -19.23 7.97 1.70
N TRP A 97 -19.96 8.83 2.43
CA TRP A 97 -19.41 10.09 2.94
C TRP A 97 -18.25 9.88 3.93
N ALA A 98 -18.31 8.84 4.77
CA ALA A 98 -17.24 8.52 5.73
C ALA A 98 -16.03 7.93 5.01
N PHE A 99 -16.25 7.17 3.94
CA PHE A 99 -15.19 6.75 3.02
C PHE A 99 -14.52 7.97 2.37
N VAL A 100 -15.29 8.89 1.78
CA VAL A 100 -14.74 10.12 1.18
C VAL A 100 -13.95 10.94 2.21
N LEU A 101 -14.46 11.06 3.43
CA LEU A 101 -13.75 11.74 4.52
C LEU A 101 -12.40 11.08 4.83
N SER A 102 -12.32 9.75 4.81
CA SER A 102 -11.06 9.02 5.03
C SER A 102 -10.00 9.26 3.94
N LEU A 103 -10.42 9.68 2.74
CA LEU A 103 -9.52 10.03 1.64
C LEU A 103 -8.88 11.41 1.80
N VAL A 104 -9.53 12.31 2.55
CA VAL A 104 -9.11 13.71 2.68
C VAL A 104 -7.65 13.83 3.13
N PRO A 105 -7.15 13.13 4.17
CA PRO A 105 -5.75 13.23 4.58
C PRO A 105 -4.77 12.84 3.47
N MET A 106 -5.06 11.78 2.72
CA MET A 106 -4.23 11.33 1.60
C MET A 106 -4.28 12.31 0.43
N ALA A 107 -5.46 12.86 0.12
CA ALA A 107 -5.66 13.85 -0.93
C ALA A 107 -4.90 15.14 -0.61
N VAL A 108 -5.03 15.68 0.61
CA VAL A 108 -4.29 16.86 1.08
C VAL A 108 -2.78 16.61 1.04
N ASP A 109 -2.33 15.42 1.48
CA ASP A 109 -0.92 15.05 1.43
C ASP A 109 -0.37 14.97 -0.01
N GLY A 110 -1.16 14.43 -0.94
CA GLY A 110 -0.80 14.37 -2.36
C GLY A 110 -0.81 15.73 -3.06
N THR A 111 -1.85 16.54 -2.84
CA THR A 111 -1.98 17.87 -3.48
C THR A 111 -0.91 18.84 -2.98
N THR A 112 -0.66 18.89 -1.68
CA THR A 112 0.40 19.76 -1.13
C THR A 112 1.80 19.39 -1.63
N GLN A 113 2.07 18.10 -1.89
CA GLN A 113 3.30 17.66 -2.56
C GLN A 113 3.35 18.05 -4.03
N LEU A 114 2.22 17.92 -4.75
CA LEU A 114 2.16 18.24 -6.18
C LEU A 114 2.51 19.71 -6.45
N PHE A 115 2.09 20.62 -5.56
CA PHE A 115 2.43 22.03 -5.61
C PHE A 115 3.79 22.39 -4.99
N GLY A 116 4.56 21.40 -4.53
CA GLY A 116 5.88 21.62 -3.94
C GLY A 116 5.86 22.35 -2.59
N LEU A 117 4.71 22.44 -1.92
CA LEU A 117 4.56 23.17 -0.66
C LEU A 117 5.25 22.47 0.50
N ARG A 118 5.35 21.13 0.43
CA ARG A 118 6.04 20.29 1.41
C ARG A 118 6.38 18.92 0.84
N GLU A 119 7.47 18.33 1.31
CA GLU A 119 7.72 16.90 1.16
C GLU A 119 7.01 16.13 2.28
N SER A 120 6.38 15.00 1.92
CA SER A 120 5.69 14.17 2.90
C SER A 120 6.68 13.25 3.61
N ASN A 121 6.57 13.20 4.94
CA ASN A 121 7.37 12.28 5.73
C ASN A 121 6.80 10.85 5.64
N TRP A 122 7.63 9.87 6.01
CA TRP A 122 7.26 8.47 5.88
C TRP A 122 6.06 8.10 6.79
N GLN A 123 5.93 8.76 7.96
CA GLN A 123 4.83 8.52 8.89
C GLN A 123 3.48 8.88 8.27
N LEU A 124 3.38 10.07 7.66
CA LEU A 124 2.17 10.52 6.98
C LEU A 124 1.82 9.59 5.82
N ARG A 125 2.80 9.16 5.03
CA ARG A 125 2.57 8.20 3.93
C ARG A 125 2.02 6.87 4.44
N VAL A 126 2.53 6.37 5.56
CA VAL A 126 2.03 5.13 6.19
C VAL A 126 0.63 5.32 6.75
N ILE A 127 0.39 6.38 7.53
CA ILE A 127 -0.90 6.63 8.16
C ILE A 127 -1.99 6.83 7.10
N THR A 128 -1.75 7.68 6.11
CA THR A 128 -2.72 7.97 5.05
C THR A 128 -2.98 6.76 4.15
N GLY A 129 -1.95 5.97 3.82
CA GLY A 129 -2.11 4.72 3.07
C GLY A 129 -2.89 3.66 3.86
N ALA A 130 -2.59 3.49 5.16
CA ALA A 130 -3.28 2.54 6.00
C ALA A 130 -4.76 2.90 6.21
N LEU A 131 -5.06 4.18 6.45
CA LEU A 131 -6.44 4.69 6.55
C LEU A 131 -7.22 4.42 5.26
N PHE A 132 -6.61 4.70 4.10
CA PHE A 132 -7.22 4.43 2.82
C PHE A 132 -7.51 2.93 2.60
N GLY A 133 -6.53 2.06 2.90
CA GLY A 133 -6.69 0.61 2.77
C GLY A 133 -7.80 0.06 3.68
N LEU A 134 -7.82 0.49 4.95
CA LEU A 134 -8.86 0.10 5.92
C LEU A 134 -10.25 0.56 5.47
N ALA A 135 -10.39 1.82 5.08
CA ALA A 135 -11.67 2.37 4.64
C ALA A 135 -12.18 1.69 3.36
N SER A 136 -11.27 1.33 2.44
CA SER A 136 -11.62 0.58 1.23
C SER A 136 -12.21 -0.78 1.55
N VAL A 137 -11.61 -1.52 2.49
CA VAL A 137 -12.14 -2.81 2.94
C VAL A 137 -13.47 -2.65 3.67
N TRP A 138 -13.58 -1.69 4.58
CA TRP A 138 -14.82 -1.45 5.34
C TRP A 138 -15.97 -0.98 4.44
N LEU A 139 -15.69 -0.27 3.35
CA LEU A 139 -16.71 0.04 2.35
C LEU A 139 -17.06 -1.21 1.53
N ALA A 140 -16.08 -1.81 0.85
CA ALA A 140 -16.34 -2.78 -0.20
C ALA A 140 -16.75 -4.17 0.31
N TYR A 141 -16.15 -4.66 1.39
CA TYR A 141 -16.33 -6.06 1.81
C TYR A 141 -17.74 -6.35 2.33
N PRO A 142 -18.39 -5.47 3.12
CA PRO A 142 -19.80 -5.64 3.47
C PRO A 142 -20.73 -5.77 2.26
N TYR A 143 -20.58 -4.92 1.24
CA TYR A 143 -21.36 -5.02 0.01
C TYR A 143 -21.08 -6.30 -0.77
N LEU A 144 -19.83 -6.74 -0.82
CA LEU A 144 -19.46 -8.02 -1.44
C LEU A 144 -20.08 -9.21 -0.69
N GLU A 145 -20.05 -9.22 0.65
CA GLU A 145 -20.67 -10.28 1.46
C GLU A 145 -22.20 -10.33 1.24
N GLU A 146 -22.87 -9.17 1.22
CA GLU A 146 -24.31 -9.09 0.92
C GLU A 146 -24.63 -9.66 -0.47
N GLY A 147 -23.87 -9.28 -1.50
CA GLY A 147 -24.08 -9.80 -2.86
C GLY A 147 -23.76 -11.30 -2.98
N MET A 148 -22.69 -11.78 -2.35
CA MET A 148 -22.33 -13.20 -2.36
C MET A 148 -23.35 -14.05 -1.60
N ARG A 149 -23.94 -13.50 -0.54
CA ARG A 149 -25.03 -14.14 0.20
C ARG A 149 -26.27 -14.30 -0.68
N ASP A 150 -26.68 -13.24 -1.37
CA ASP A 150 -27.83 -13.28 -2.29
C ASP A 150 -27.64 -14.31 -3.42
N ILE A 151 -26.44 -14.37 -4.00
CA ILE A 151 -26.09 -15.37 -5.01
C ILE A 151 -26.20 -16.79 -4.43
N ARG A 152 -25.64 -17.03 -3.23
CA ARG A 152 -25.69 -18.34 -2.58
C ARG A 152 -27.13 -18.76 -2.32
N ASP A 153 -27.94 -17.86 -1.78
CA ASP A 153 -29.33 -18.15 -1.42
C ASP A 153 -30.15 -18.47 -2.69
N THR A 154 -29.94 -17.72 -3.79
CA THR A 154 -30.54 -18.00 -5.11
C THR A 154 -30.12 -19.37 -5.69
N VAL A 155 -28.84 -19.74 -5.54
CA VAL A 155 -28.32 -21.02 -6.04
C VAL A 155 -28.90 -22.19 -5.23
N ASN A 156 -28.99 -22.06 -3.91
CA ASN A 156 -29.59 -23.08 -3.04
C ASN A 156 -31.06 -23.33 -3.41
N GLU A 157 -31.82 -22.26 -3.65
CA GLU A 157 -33.23 -22.35 -4.07
C GLU A 157 -33.39 -23.09 -5.40
N LYS A 158 -32.58 -22.74 -6.42
CA LYS A 158 -32.67 -23.34 -7.76
C LYS A 158 -32.20 -24.79 -7.83
N LEU A 159 -31.24 -25.17 -6.98
CA LEU A 159 -30.67 -26.52 -6.96
C LEU A 159 -31.30 -27.43 -5.89
N HIS A 160 -32.26 -26.92 -5.12
CA HIS A 160 -32.91 -27.65 -4.03
C HIS A 160 -31.90 -28.26 -3.05
N LEU A 161 -30.84 -27.51 -2.74
CA LEU A 161 -29.78 -27.95 -1.83
C LEU A 161 -30.14 -27.75 -0.35
N GLU A 162 -31.17 -26.95 -0.08
CA GLU A 162 -31.80 -26.71 1.23
C GLU A 162 -33.32 -26.70 1.10
#